data_AF-B2WBI1-F1
#
_entry.id   AF-B2WBI1-F1
#
_cell.length_a   1.000
_cell.length_b   1.000
_cell.length_c   1.000
_cell.angle_alpha   90.00
_cell.angle_beta   90.00
_cell.angle_gamma   90.00
#
_symmetry.space_group_name_H-M   'P 1'
#
loop_
_entity.id
_entity.type
_entity.pdbx_description
1 polymer ?
#
loop_
_entity_poly.entity_id
_entity_poly.type
_entity_poly.pdbx_seq_one_letter_code
_entity_poly.pdbx_strand_id
1 'polypeptide(L)'
;MDYVCAPQPLGRAVHDYLKVATQILPKDAKLSKPTLWHPDLHGGNIFVDPLEPTKIVIIDWQAVNIAPLFRQARNPALLDFDGPIPEGLKQIPLPDGFDDMTEEQQREAKNL
;
A
#
# COMPACT_ATOMS: atom_id res chain seq x y z
N MET A 1 -14.59 -14.92 33.76
CA MET A 1 -15.27 -15.46 32.54
C MET A 1 -14.17 -15.48 31.51
N ASP A 2 -13.42 -16.58 31.50
CA ASP A 2 -12.15 -16.63 30.81
C ASP A 2 -12.41 -17.26 29.44
N TYR A 3 -12.35 -16.43 28.41
CA TYR A 3 -12.32 -16.90 27.02
C TYR A 3 -10.94 -17.55 26.78
N VAL A 4 -10.77 -18.78 27.27
CA VAL A 4 -9.65 -19.62 26.87
C VAL A 4 -10.00 -20.17 25.48
N CYS A 5 -9.42 -19.56 24.44
CA CYS A 5 -9.44 -20.12 23.10
C CYS A 5 -8.75 -21.49 23.16
N ALA A 6 -9.53 -22.57 23.07
CA ALA A 6 -8.98 -23.91 23.02
C ALA A 6 -7.99 -24.01 21.85
N PRO A 7 -6.80 -24.61 22.03
CA PRO A 7 -5.84 -24.74 20.95
C PRO A 7 -6.47 -25.65 19.89
N GLN A 8 -6.91 -25.07 18.76
CA GLN A 8 -7.29 -25.90 17.64
C GLN A 8 -6.02 -26.67 17.21
N PRO A 9 -6.09 -27.98 16.98
CA PRO A 9 -4.92 -28.72 16.54
C PRO A 9 -4.40 -28.06 15.27
N LEU A 10 -3.13 -27.66 15.26
CA LEU A 10 -2.45 -26.90 14.20
C LEU A 10 -2.78 -27.44 12.79
N GLY A 11 -2.95 -28.77 12.66
CA GLY A 11 -3.34 -29.43 11.43
C GLY A 11 -4.72 -29.03 10.89
N ARG A 12 -5.71 -28.77 11.74
CA ARG A 12 -7.04 -28.31 11.31
C ARG A 12 -6.99 -26.87 10.77
N ALA A 13 -6.27 -25.98 11.45
CA ALA A 13 -6.11 -24.60 11.01
C ALA A 13 -5.42 -24.50 9.64
N VAL A 14 -4.34 -25.28 9.43
CA VAL A 14 -3.65 -25.34 8.13
C VAL A 14 -4.57 -25.91 7.05
N HIS A 15 -5.30 -26.98 7.36
CA HIS A 15 -6.22 -27.60 6.40
C HIS A 15 -7.36 -26.65 5.99
N ASP A 16 -7.94 -25.92 6.95
CA ASP A 16 -9.00 -24.95 6.66
C ASP A 16 -8.46 -23.71 5.93
N TYR A 17 -7.23 -23.27 6.24
CA TYR A 17 -6.54 -22.22 5.48
C TYR A 17 -6.41 -22.59 4.00
N LEU A 18 -5.98 -23.83 3.69
CA LEU A 18 -5.81 -24.27 2.30
C LEU A 18 -7.12 -24.25 1.49
N LYS A 19 -8.28 -24.51 2.14
CA LYS A 19 -9.59 -24.44 1.47
C LYS A 19 -9.95 -23.02 1.03
N VAL A 20 -9.55 -22.02 1.81
CA VAL A 20 -9.83 -20.61 1.55
C VAL A 20 -8.75 -19.98 0.67
N ALA A 21 -7.50 -20.46 0.76
CA ALA A 21 -6.35 -19.91 0.06
C ALA A 21 -6.61 -19.79 -1.44
N THR A 22 -7.19 -20.82 -2.08
CA THR A 22 -7.47 -20.80 -3.53
C THR A 22 -8.54 -19.78 -3.92
N GLN A 23 -9.40 -19.36 -2.99
CA GLN A 23 -10.47 -18.38 -3.25
C GLN A 23 -9.95 -16.94 -3.18
N ILE A 24 -8.86 -16.69 -2.47
CA ILE A 24 -8.26 -15.35 -2.30
C ILE A 24 -7.11 -15.09 -3.26
N LEU A 25 -6.70 -16.09 -4.05
CA LEU A 25 -5.67 -15.91 -5.07
C LEU A 25 -6.19 -14.99 -6.19
N PRO A 26 -5.39 -14.01 -6.63
CA PRO A 26 -5.76 -13.19 -7.78
C PRO A 26 -5.82 -14.03 -9.05
N LYS A 27 -6.81 -13.73 -9.90
CA LYS A 27 -6.93 -14.35 -11.23
C LYS A 27 -5.82 -13.91 -12.18
N ASP A 28 -5.30 -12.69 -12.01
CA ASP A 28 -4.17 -12.20 -12.79
C ASP A 28 -2.86 -12.81 -12.29
N ALA A 29 -2.24 -13.63 -13.13
CA ALA A 29 -0.95 -14.25 -12.86
C ALA A 29 0.17 -13.23 -12.61
N LYS A 30 0.06 -12.00 -13.11
CA LYS A 30 1.03 -10.92 -12.83
C LYS A 30 1.11 -10.59 -11.34
N LEU A 31 -0.01 -10.69 -10.63
CA LEU A 31 -0.08 -10.43 -9.19
C LEU A 31 0.54 -11.57 -8.37
N SER A 32 0.73 -12.74 -8.97
CA SER A 32 1.38 -13.91 -8.34
C SER A 32 2.89 -13.99 -8.61
N LYS A 33 3.46 -13.03 -9.36
CA LYS A 33 4.89 -13.02 -9.68
C LYS A 33 5.74 -12.85 -8.41
N PRO A 34 6.91 -13.53 -8.32
CA PRO A 34 7.87 -13.29 -7.27
C PRO A 34 8.37 -11.85 -7.35
N THR A 35 8.14 -11.08 -6.28
CA THR A 35 8.52 -9.67 -6.20
C THR A 35 9.35 -9.47 -4.94
N LEU A 36 10.43 -8.70 -5.03
CA LEU A 36 11.23 -8.30 -3.88
C LEU A 36 10.52 -7.14 -3.16
N TRP A 37 10.32 -7.23 -1.85
CA TRP A 37 9.64 -6.19 -1.07
C TRP A 37 10.41 -5.84 0.20
N HIS A 38 10.54 -4.53 0.44
CA HIS A 38 11.10 -3.95 1.64
C HIS A 38 9.98 -3.68 2.65
N PRO A 39 9.74 -4.57 3.64
CA PRO A 39 8.55 -4.48 4.49
C PRO A 39 8.54 -3.26 5.41
N ASP A 40 9.70 -2.64 5.65
CA ASP A 40 9.87 -1.51 6.57
C ASP A 40 10.39 -0.26 5.84
N LEU A 41 9.83 0.02 4.66
CA LEU A 41 10.23 1.19 3.87
C LEU A 41 9.50 2.45 4.40
N HIS A 42 10.22 3.26 5.16
CA HIS A 42 9.77 4.56 5.68
C HIS A 42 10.88 5.60 5.56
N GLY A 43 10.57 6.87 5.82
CA GLY A 43 11.50 8.00 5.62
C GLY A 43 12.82 7.89 6.41
N GLY A 44 12.84 7.17 7.54
CA GLY A 44 14.05 6.90 8.31
C GLY A 44 15.03 5.94 7.64
N ASN A 45 14.55 5.14 6.67
CA ASN A 45 15.33 4.18 5.91
C ASN A 45 15.68 4.67 4.50
N ILE A 46 15.34 5.93 4.17
CA ILE A 46 15.60 6.56 2.87
C ILE A 46 16.51 7.77 3.08
N PHE A 47 17.70 7.73 2.49
CA PHE A 47 18.68 8.80 2.57
C PHE A 47 18.86 9.45 1.20
N VAL A 48 18.77 10.77 1.15
CA VAL A 48 18.87 11.55 -0.09
C VAL A 48 20.08 12.46 0.00
N ASP A 49 20.87 12.53 -1.08
CA ASP A 49 21.98 13.49 -1.17
C ASP A 49 21.40 14.93 -1.25
N PRO A 50 21.75 15.84 -0.33
CA PRO A 50 21.18 17.19 -0.32
C PRO A 50 21.66 18.04 -1.50
N LEU A 51 22.76 17.67 -2.16
CA LEU A 51 23.29 18.38 -3.33
C LEU A 51 22.78 17.77 -4.65
N GLU A 52 22.34 16.51 -4.62
CA GLU A 52 21.85 15.78 -5.79
C GLU A 52 20.64 14.90 -5.41
N PRO A 53 19.41 15.45 -5.38
CA PRO A 53 18.24 14.74 -4.86
C PRO A 53 17.86 13.43 -5.58
N THR A 54 18.40 13.19 -6.78
CA THR A 54 18.24 11.93 -7.53
C THR A 54 19.08 10.80 -6.96
N LYS A 55 20.07 11.09 -6.11
CA LYS A 55 20.94 10.11 -5.47
C LYS A 55 20.34 9.68 -4.14
N ILE A 56 19.75 8.49 -4.15
CA ILE A 56 18.98 7.93 -3.04
C ILE A 56 19.65 6.63 -2.59
N VAL A 57 19.79 6.46 -1.28
CA VAL A 57 20.24 5.22 -0.63
C VAL A 57 19.13 4.69 0.25
N ILE A 58 18.80 3.41 0.09
CA ILE A 58 17.82 2.70 0.92
C ILE A 58 18.58 1.69 1.77
N ILE A 59 18.35 1.70 3.08
CA ILE A 59 18.98 0.80 4.05
C ILE A 59 17.96 -0.15 4.68
N ASP A 60 18.41 -0.94 5.66
CA ASP A 60 17.56 -1.80 6.50
C ASP A 60 16.89 -2.99 5.77
N TRP A 61 17.62 -3.57 4.82
CA TRP A 61 17.17 -4.72 4.03
C TRP A 61 17.07 -6.06 4.78
N GLN A 62 17.35 -6.10 6.10
CA GLN A 62 17.46 -7.34 6.88
C GLN A 62 16.16 -8.15 7.00
N ALA A 63 15.00 -7.52 6.74
CA ALA A 63 13.69 -8.17 6.72
C ALA A 63 13.13 -8.40 5.30
N VAL A 64 13.92 -8.16 4.25
CA VAL A 64 13.47 -8.26 2.86
C VAL A 64 12.96 -9.67 2.55
N ASN A 65 11.87 -9.76 1.79
CA ASN A 65 11.37 -11.05 1.31
C ASN A 65 11.02 -11.01 -0.18
N ILE A 66 11.06 -12.20 -0.79
CA ILE A 66 10.48 -12.43 -2.10
C ILE A 66 9.14 -13.11 -1.89
N ALA A 67 8.05 -12.47 -2.30
CA ALA A 67 6.70 -12.99 -2.20
C ALA A 67 5.85 -12.53 -3.39
N PRO A 68 4.68 -13.15 -3.61
CA PRO A 68 3.72 -12.67 -4.59
C PRO A 68 3.29 -11.22 -4.33
N LEU A 69 3.20 -10.40 -5.38
CA LEU A 69 2.80 -8.99 -5.29
C LEU A 69 1.47 -8.78 -4.53
N PHE A 70 0.48 -9.66 -4.72
CA PHE A 70 -0.80 -9.54 -4.02
C PHE A 70 -0.70 -9.67 -2.49
N ARG A 71 0.36 -10.30 -1.97
CA ARG A 71 0.63 -10.36 -0.52
C ARG A 71 1.39 -9.14 0.00
N GLN A 72 1.99 -8.39 -0.91
CA GLN A 72 2.85 -7.25 -0.60
C GLN A 72 2.09 -5.92 -0.68
N ALA A 73 0.89 -5.90 -1.27
CA ALA A 73 0.01 -4.73 -1.31
C ALA A 73 -0.40 -4.29 0.11
N ARG A 74 0.43 -3.45 0.71
CA ARG A 74 0.20 -2.74 1.97
C ARG A 74 0.32 -1.24 1.69
N ASN A 75 -0.30 -0.41 2.53
CA ASN A 75 0.02 1.01 2.53
C ASN A 75 1.47 1.15 3.04
N PRO A 76 2.44 1.58 2.22
CA PRO A 76 3.78 1.81 2.71
C PRO A 76 3.76 2.99 3.68
N ALA A 77 4.46 2.86 4.82
CA ALA A 77 4.51 3.91 5.84
C ALA A 77 5.08 5.23 5.30
N LEU A 78 5.84 5.18 4.20
CA LEU A 78 6.26 6.38 3.45
C LEU A 78 5.09 7.27 2.97
N LEU A 79 3.92 6.68 2.71
CA LEU A 79 2.71 7.39 2.28
C LEU A 79 1.75 7.69 3.45
N ASP A 80 2.16 7.39 4.68
CA ASP A 80 1.33 7.75 5.84
C ASP A 80 1.25 9.27 5.95
N PHE A 81 0.04 9.75 6.19
CA PHE A 81 -0.25 11.16 6.31
C PHE A 81 -0.15 11.58 7.78
N ASP A 82 0.87 12.37 8.11
CA ASP A 82 1.10 12.89 9.47
C ASP A 82 0.22 14.09 9.85
N GLY A 83 -0.70 14.51 8.97
CA GLY A 83 -1.60 15.63 9.22
C GLY A 83 -2.92 15.23 9.90
N PRO A 84 -3.76 16.21 10.26
CA PRO A 84 -5.09 15.94 10.80
C PRO A 84 -5.90 15.14 9.77
N ILE A 85 -6.34 13.94 10.15
CA ILE A 85 -7.19 13.10 9.30
C ILE A 85 -8.41 13.94 8.89
N PRO A 86 -8.64 14.18 7.59
CA PRO A 86 -9.81 14.91 7.14
C PRO A 86 -11.08 14.22 7.67
N GLU A 87 -12.10 14.98 8.08
CA GLU A 87 -13.39 14.45 8.58
C GLU A 87 -14.24 13.73 7.51
N GLY A 88 -13.60 13.01 6.58
CA GLY A 88 -14.20 12.32 5.46
C GLY A 88 -13.48 12.61 4.15
N LEU A 89 -13.92 11.93 3.09
CA LEU A 89 -13.56 12.25 1.72
C LEU A 89 -14.28 13.54 1.31
N LYS A 90 -13.77 14.70 1.72
CA LYS A 90 -14.27 15.97 1.21
C LYS A 90 -13.94 16.04 -0.27
N GLN A 91 -14.98 16.22 -1.09
CA GLN A 91 -14.82 16.44 -2.52
C GLN A 91 -13.90 17.64 -2.73
N ILE A 92 -12.87 17.50 -3.58
CA ILE A 92 -11.99 18.62 -3.93
C ILE A 92 -12.87 19.61 -4.69
N PRO A 93 -13.06 20.85 -4.19
CA PRO A 93 -13.88 21.83 -4.90
C PRO A 93 -13.21 22.17 -6.23
N LEU A 94 -14.02 22.46 -7.25
CA LEU A 94 -13.49 22.92 -8.52
C LEU A 94 -12.71 24.23 -8.32
N PRO A 95 -11.64 24.48 -9.10
CA PRO A 95 -10.89 25.72 -9.03
C PRO A 95 -11.79 26.95 -9.26
N ASP A 96 -11.46 28.07 -8.62
CA ASP A 96 -12.13 29.35 -8.89
C ASP A 96 -11.99 29.72 -10.38
N GLY A 97 -13.11 30.12 -11.01
CA GLY A 97 -13.14 30.44 -12.43
C GLY A 97 -13.13 29.23 -13.38
N PHE A 98 -13.46 28.03 -12.89
CA PHE A 98 -13.55 26.82 -13.71
C PHE A 98 -14.39 27.01 -15.00
N ASP A 99 -15.50 27.75 -14.90
CA ASP A 99 -16.39 28.01 -16.03
C ASP A 99 -15.75 28.92 -17.11
N ASP A 100 -14.74 29.71 -16.75
CA ASP A 100 -14.00 30.59 -17.65
C ASP A 100 -12.75 29.91 -18.25
N MET A 101 -12.43 28.69 -17.82
CA MET A 101 -11.31 27.91 -18.34
C MET A 101 -11.60 27.31 -19.72
N THR A 102 -10.55 27.01 -20.46
CA THR A 102 -10.69 26.24 -21.71
C THR A 102 -11.22 24.83 -21.44
N GLU A 103 -11.87 24.21 -22.42
CA GLU A 103 -12.41 22.83 -22.29
C GLU A 103 -11.33 21.81 -21.87
N GLU A 104 -10.08 22.03 -22.30
CA GLU A 104 -8.95 21.17 -21.95
C GLU A 104 -8.58 21.31 -20.46
N GLN A 105 -8.48 22.53 -19.95
CA GLN A 105 -8.24 22.82 -18.53
C GLN A 105 -9.37 22.33 -17.64
N GLN A 106 -10.63 22.47 -18.09
CA GLN A 106 -11.78 21.94 -17.37
C GLN A 106 -11.74 20.41 -17.27
N ARG A 107 -11.32 19.73 -18.35
CA ARG A 107 -11.18 18.26 -18.37
C ARG A 107 -10.06 17.81 -17.44
N GLU A 108 -8.93 18.51 -17.41
CA GLU A 108 -7.84 18.22 -16.48
C GLU A 108 -8.26 18.41 -15.02
N ALA A 109 -8.92 19.52 -14.69
CA ALA A 109 -9.37 19.80 -13.34
C ALA A 109 -10.48 18.84 -12.84
N LYS A 110 -11.27 18.24 -13.74
CA LYS A 110 -12.25 17.18 -13.41
C LYS A 110 -11.62 15.79 -13.21
N ASN A 111 -10.37 15.60 -13.61
CA ASN A 111 -9.65 14.32 -13.49
C ASN A 111 -8.73 14.29 -12.24
N LEU A 112 -8.73 15.34 -11.42
CA LEU A 112 -8.07 15.43 -10.11
C LEU A 112 -9.00 14.92 -9.01
#